data_AF-A0A0R0HG45-F1
#
_entry.id   AF-A0A0R0HG45-F1
#
_cell.length_a   1.000
_cell.length_b   1.000
_cell.length_c   1.000
_cell.angle_alpha   90.00
_cell.angle_beta   90.00
_cell.angle_gamma   90.00
#
_symmetry.space_group_name_H-M   'P 1'
#
loop_
_entity.id
_entity.type
_entity.pdbx_description
1 polymer ?
#
loop_
_entity_poly.entity_id
_entity_poly.type
_entity_poly.pdbx_seq_one_letter_code
_entity_poly.pdbx_strand_id
1 'polypeptide(L)'
;MEMIKGIKGHGYYDELVVPIIENTAYEYELTEALAKAIEAYTKTTAVLVRNHGIYVWGDSWISAKTLAECYHYLFDATIKLHQLGLDWSTPNHGPIQSIRSLMIAGESNASDKTRKANGEIDPFPVR
;
A
#
# COMPACT_ATOMS: atom_id res chain seq x y z
N MET A 1 1.74 12.32 -3.65
CA MET A 1 2.79 13.23 -3.11
C MET A 1 3.43 14.00 -4.26
N GLU A 2 3.73 15.29 -4.10
CA GLU A 2 4.25 16.16 -5.20
C GLU A 2 5.59 15.68 -5.79
N MET A 3 6.48 15.14 -4.96
CA MET A 3 7.81 14.66 -5.36
C MET A 3 7.79 13.46 -6.32
N ILE A 4 6.64 12.81 -6.54
CA ILE A 4 6.49 11.77 -7.57
C ILE A 4 6.82 12.30 -8.97
N LYS A 5 6.57 13.59 -9.25
CA LYS A 5 6.92 14.23 -10.52
C LYS A 5 8.43 14.30 -10.80
N GLY A 6 9.25 14.13 -9.76
CA GLY A 6 10.70 14.02 -9.92
C GLY A 6 11.14 12.68 -10.50
N ILE A 7 10.25 11.67 -10.52
CA ILE A 7 10.51 10.36 -11.10
C ILE A 7 10.16 10.38 -12.59
N LYS A 8 11.11 9.93 -13.41
CA LYS A 8 10.93 9.85 -14.87
C LYS A 8 9.67 9.05 -15.20
N GLY A 9 8.85 9.59 -16.09
CA GLY A 9 7.61 8.94 -16.52
C GLY A 9 6.43 9.07 -15.56
N HIS A 10 6.53 9.85 -14.47
CA HIS A 10 5.43 10.01 -13.52
C HIS A 10 4.89 11.45 -13.44
N GLY A 11 3.56 11.58 -13.51
CA GLY A 11 2.81 12.80 -13.22
C GLY A 11 2.28 12.86 -11.78
N TYR A 12 1.60 13.95 -11.44
CA TYR A 12 1.04 14.17 -10.08
C TYR A 12 0.01 13.12 -9.67
N TYR A 13 -0.84 12.71 -10.62
CA TYR A 13 -1.90 11.71 -10.40
C TYR A 13 -1.44 10.28 -10.67
N ASP A 14 -0.16 10.08 -10.99
CA ASP A 14 0.36 8.74 -11.26
C ASP A 14 0.67 8.00 -9.97
N GLU A 15 0.42 6.70 -10.00
CA GLU A 15 0.91 5.78 -8.99
C GLU A 15 2.37 5.43 -9.25
N LEU A 16 3.22 5.56 -8.23
CA LEU A 16 4.60 5.12 -8.25
C LEU A 16 4.70 3.75 -7.58
N VAL A 17 5.02 2.73 -8.37
CA VAL A 17 5.28 1.37 -7.89
C VAL A 17 6.77 1.10 -7.91
N VAL A 18 7.31 0.65 -6.77
CA VAL A 18 8.71 0.23 -6.63
C VAL A 18 8.74 -1.24 -6.22
N PRO A 19 9.20 -2.16 -7.11
CA PRO A 19 9.26 -3.58 -6.78
C PRO A 19 10.29 -3.85 -5.69
N ILE A 20 9.98 -4.82 -4.83
CA ILE A 20 10.87 -5.32 -3.78
C ILE A 20 11.24 -6.76 -4.13
N ILE A 21 12.52 -7.04 -4.33
CA ILE A 21 13.05 -8.40 -4.52
C ILE A 21 13.68 -8.91 -3.21
N GLU A 22 13.78 -10.23 -3.09
CA GLU A 22 14.46 -10.87 -1.96
C GLU A 22 15.98 -10.74 -2.09
N ASN A 23 16.64 -10.56 -0.95
CA ASN A 23 18.09 -10.50 -0.90
C ASN A 23 18.72 -11.89 -1.06
N THR A 24 19.93 -11.92 -1.61
CA THR A 24 20.78 -13.11 -1.74
C THR A 24 22.07 -12.90 -0.94
N ALA A 25 22.84 -13.97 -0.74
CA ALA A 25 24.12 -13.86 -0.03
C ALA A 25 25.17 -13.13 -0.87
N TYR A 26 25.05 -13.20 -2.20
CA TYR A 26 26.00 -12.63 -3.14
C TYR A 26 25.32 -11.79 -4.21
N GLU A 27 25.94 -10.66 -4.54
CA GLU A 27 25.43 -9.65 -5.47
C GLU A 27 25.09 -10.22 -6.86
N TYR A 28 25.94 -11.13 -7.38
CA TYR A 28 25.74 -11.67 -8.73
C TYR A 28 24.44 -12.49 -8.85
N GLU A 29 23.96 -13.06 -7.74
CA GLU A 29 22.73 -13.86 -7.69
C GLU A 29 21.47 -12.98 -7.77
N LEU A 30 21.57 -11.67 -7.48
CA LEU A 30 20.46 -10.74 -7.65
C LEU A 30 20.11 -10.48 -9.12
N THR A 31 21.04 -10.76 -10.04
CA THR A 31 20.96 -10.34 -11.45
C THR A 31 19.66 -10.79 -12.12
N GLU A 32 19.26 -12.05 -11.94
CA GLU A 32 18.05 -12.58 -12.57
C GLU A 32 16.77 -11.96 -11.97
N ALA A 33 16.72 -11.81 -10.64
CA ALA A 33 15.57 -11.20 -9.96
C ALA A 33 15.43 -9.71 -10.31
N LEU A 34 16.55 -8.99 -10.40
CA LEU A 34 16.60 -7.60 -10.82
C LEU A 34 16.13 -7.44 -12.27
N ALA A 35 16.61 -8.28 -13.19
CA ALA A 35 16.20 -8.26 -14.59
C ALA A 35 14.68 -8.49 -14.74
N LYS A 36 14.14 -9.52 -14.06
CA LYS A 36 12.69 -9.80 -14.05
C LYS A 36 11.88 -8.63 -13.49
N ALA A 37 12.36 -7.96 -12.45
CA ALA A 37 11.70 -6.80 -11.88
C ALA A 37 11.69 -5.61 -12.85
N ILE A 38 12.81 -5.36 -13.56
CA ILE A 38 12.90 -4.29 -14.57
C ILE A 38 11.93 -4.54 -15.74
N GLU A 39 11.86 -5.79 -16.22
CA GLU A 39 10.96 -6.18 -17.31
C GLU A 39 9.47 -6.08 -16.92
N ALA A 40 9.13 -6.48 -15.69
CA ALA A 40 7.75 -6.43 -15.19
C ALA A 40 7.27 -5.01 -14.86
N TYR A 41 8.18 -4.12 -14.42
CA TYR A 41 7.86 -2.78 -13.95
C TYR A 41 8.56 -1.70 -14.80
N THR A 42 8.27 -1.68 -16.10
CA THR A 42 8.97 -0.81 -17.08
C THR A 42 8.86 0.70 -16.81
N LYS A 43 7.87 1.14 -16.03
CA LYS A 43 7.69 2.54 -15.64
C LYS A 43 8.62 2.97 -14.50
N THR A 44 9.12 2.02 -13.70
CA THR A 44 9.97 2.33 -12.55
C THR A 44 11.42 2.52 -12.96
N THR A 45 12.16 3.30 -12.16
CA THR A 45 13.61 3.50 -12.30
C THR A 45 14.37 3.01 -11.08
N ALA A 46 13.71 2.22 -10.23
CA ALA A 46 14.32 1.64 -9.05
C ALA A 46 13.79 0.26 -8.68
N VAL A 47 14.63 -0.53 -8.03
CA VAL A 47 14.25 -1.79 -7.37
C VAL A 47 14.80 -1.79 -5.95
N LEU A 48 13.94 -2.11 -4.99
CA LEU A 48 14.32 -2.34 -3.61
C LEU A 48 14.76 -3.79 -3.42
N VAL A 49 15.80 -4.00 -2.62
CA VAL A 49 16.25 -5.32 -2.19
C VAL A 49 16.04 -5.42 -0.69
N ARG A 50 15.19 -6.36 -0.28
CA ARG A 50 14.75 -6.51 1.12
C ARG A 50 15.97 -6.65 2.04
N ASN A 51 16.02 -5.87 3.12
CA ASN A 51 17.13 -5.89 4.09
C ASN A 51 18.51 -5.56 3.51
N HIS A 52 18.58 -4.91 2.34
CA HIS A 52 19.84 -4.53 1.71
C HIS A 52 19.85 -3.04 1.34
N GLY A 53 19.01 -2.64 0.39
CA GLY A 53 19.05 -1.28 -0.13
C GLY A 53 18.20 -1.10 -1.37
N ILE A 54 18.63 -0.20 -2.24
CA ILE A 54 17.94 0.17 -3.47
C ILE A 54 18.93 0.32 -4.62
N TYR A 55 18.54 -0.15 -5.79
CA TYR A 55 19.19 0.18 -7.06
C TYR A 55 18.34 1.21 -7.77
N VAL A 56 18.97 2.30 -8.21
CA VAL A 56 18.34 3.37 -8.99
C VAL A 56 19.17 3.60 -10.24
N TRP A 57 18.51 3.73 -11.39
CA TRP A 57 19.17 3.99 -12.67
C TRP A 57 18.54 5.18 -13.41
N GLY A 58 19.31 5.77 -14.31
CA GLY A 58 18.90 6.87 -15.17
C GLY A 58 19.84 7.01 -16.37
N ASP A 59 19.48 7.87 -17.31
CA ASP A 59 20.22 8.03 -18.58
C ASP A 59 21.65 8.56 -18.37
N SER A 60 21.92 9.16 -17.20
CA SER A 60 23.23 9.63 -16.77
C SER A 60 23.37 9.51 -15.25
N TRP A 61 24.60 9.60 -14.73
CA TRP A 61 24.84 9.60 -13.28
C TRP A 61 24.11 10.76 -12.56
N ILE A 62 23.94 11.91 -13.23
CA ILE A 62 23.20 13.06 -12.70
C ILE A 62 21.72 12.69 -12.55
N SER A 63 21.13 12.12 -13.61
CA SER A 63 19.73 11.68 -13.59
C SER A 63 19.50 10.61 -12.52
N ALA A 64 20.38 9.60 -12.44
CA ALA A 64 20.30 8.54 -11.43
C ALA A 64 20.38 9.12 -10.01
N LYS A 65 21.27 10.08 -9.75
CA LYS A 65 21.37 10.76 -8.45
C LYS A 65 20.11 11.54 -8.11
N THR A 66 19.58 12.35 -9.05
CA THR A 66 18.35 13.12 -8.82
C THR A 66 17.16 12.20 -8.55
N LEU A 67 17.04 11.10 -9.28
CA LEU A 67 16.02 10.07 -9.02
C LEU A 67 16.19 9.46 -7.63
N ALA A 68 17.41 9.13 -7.22
CA ALA A 68 17.70 8.59 -5.90
C ALA A 68 17.30 9.57 -4.78
N GLU A 69 17.54 10.87 -4.94
CA GLU A 69 17.09 11.90 -3.99
C GLU A 69 15.56 11.96 -3.89
N CYS A 70 14.86 11.86 -5.02
CA CYS A 70 13.39 11.82 -5.04
C CYS A 70 12.85 10.57 -4.33
N TYR A 71 13.40 9.38 -4.62
CA TYR A 71 13.02 8.15 -3.93
C TYR A 71 13.27 8.23 -2.44
N HIS A 72 14.44 8.73 -2.02
CA HIS A 72 14.79 8.87 -0.61
C HIS A 72 13.79 9.75 0.14
N TYR A 73 13.41 10.89 -0.44
CA TYR A 73 12.39 11.77 0.13
C TYR A 73 11.03 11.05 0.23
N LEU A 74 10.61 10.36 -0.83
CA LEU A 74 9.32 9.67 -0.86
C LEU A 74 9.25 8.54 0.18
N PHE A 75 10.34 7.79 0.38
CA PHE A 75 10.40 6.76 1.40
C PHE A 75 10.36 7.33 2.82
N ASP A 76 11.15 8.37 3.10
CA ASP A 76 11.15 9.02 4.42
C ASP A 76 9.75 9.55 4.77
N ALA A 77 9.10 10.23 3.82
CA ALA A 77 7.74 10.72 4.02
C ALA A 77 6.71 9.58 4.17
N THR A 78 6.82 8.53 3.37
CA THR A 78 5.95 7.34 3.46
C THR A 78 6.08 6.67 4.83
N ILE A 79 7.30 6.49 5.33
CA ILE A 79 7.58 5.92 6.65
C ILE A 79 6.99 6.80 7.75
N LYS A 80 7.17 8.13 7.66
CA LYS A 80 6.59 9.08 8.62
C LYS A 80 5.06 9.04 8.63
N LEU A 81 4.41 9.02 7.46
CA LEU A 81 2.96 8.86 7.35
C LEU A 81 2.50 7.56 8.01
N HIS A 82 3.16 6.45 7.71
CA HIS A 82 2.86 5.16 8.32
C HIS A 82 3.00 5.20 9.86
N GLN A 83 4.08 5.80 10.38
CA GLN A 83 4.30 5.96 11.82
C GLN A 83 3.24 6.83 12.51
N LEU A 84 2.66 7.78 11.78
CA LEU A 84 1.56 8.63 12.24
C LEU A 84 0.18 7.96 12.09
N GLY A 85 0.13 6.72 11.58
CA GLY A 85 -1.13 6.02 11.33
C GLY A 85 -1.89 6.56 10.11
N LEU A 86 -1.21 7.20 9.16
CA LEU A 86 -1.77 7.76 7.93
C LEU A 86 -1.38 6.91 6.71
N ASP A 87 -2.34 6.71 5.81
CA ASP A 87 -2.19 5.90 4.61
C ASP A 87 -1.46 6.69 3.51
N TRP A 88 -0.19 6.38 3.31
CA TRP A 88 0.68 6.99 2.31
C TRP A 88 0.26 6.70 0.86
N SER A 89 -0.52 5.63 0.62
CA SER A 89 -0.93 5.21 -0.72
C SER A 89 -2.11 6.01 -1.27
N THR A 90 -2.85 6.71 -0.41
CA THR A 90 -4.00 7.53 -0.82
C THR A 90 -3.65 9.01 -0.95
N PRO A 91 -4.21 9.76 -1.92
CA PRO A 91 -3.91 11.19 -2.08
C PRO A 91 -4.23 12.06 -0.85
N ASN A 92 -5.24 11.65 -0.07
CA ASN A 92 -5.71 12.39 1.10
C ASN A 92 -4.99 12.00 2.40
N HIS A 93 -4.14 10.96 2.37
CA HIS A 93 -3.43 10.44 3.53
C HIS A 93 -4.31 10.23 4.78
N GLY A 94 -5.49 9.63 4.58
CA GLY A 94 -6.43 9.35 5.66
C GLY A 94 -5.89 8.31 6.65
N PRO A 95 -6.57 8.07 7.79
CA PRO A 95 -6.12 7.07 8.76
C PRO A 95 -5.98 5.67 8.15
N ILE A 96 -4.91 4.96 8.49
CA ILE A 96 -4.73 3.54 8.11
C ILE A 96 -5.86 2.74 8.73
N GLN A 97 -6.69 2.15 7.89
CA GLN A 97 -7.72 1.22 8.34
C GLN A 97 -7.04 -0.07 8.79
N SER A 98 -6.86 -0.21 10.09
CA SER A 98 -6.46 -1.50 10.68
C SER A 98 -7.47 -2.57 10.28
N ILE A 99 -6.99 -3.73 9.83
CA ILE A 99 -7.82 -4.94 9.60
C ILE A 99 -8.68 -5.23 10.84
N ARG A 100 -8.21 -4.87 12.04
CA ARG A 100 -8.96 -4.98 13.30
C ARG A 100 -10.21 -4.10 13.34
N SER A 101 -10.16 -2.89 12.79
CA SER A 101 -11.33 -1.98 12.72
C SER A 101 -12.37 -2.45 11.70
N LEU A 102 -11.94 -3.08 10.59
CA LEU A 102 -12.85 -3.68 9.61
C LEU A 102 -13.60 -4.88 10.19
N MET A 103 -12.92 -5.72 10.99
CA MET A 103 -13.51 -6.87 11.66
C MET A 103 -14.56 -6.45 12.72
N ILE A 104 -14.28 -5.41 13.52
CA ILE A 104 -15.22 -4.90 14.53
C ILE A 104 -16.47 -4.28 13.88
N ALA A 105 -16.34 -3.60 12.74
CA ALA A 105 -17.48 -3.06 12.00
C ALA A 105 -18.36 -4.14 11.35
N GLY A 106 -17.83 -5.35 11.12
CA GLY A 106 -18.56 -6.50 10.59
C GLY A 106 -19.41 -7.23 11.63
N GLU A 107 -19.07 -7.14 12.92
CA GLU A 107 -19.80 -7.83 14.01
C GLU A 107 -21.02 -7.05 14.52
N SER A 108 -21.08 -5.73 14.32
CA SER A 108 -22.16 -4.89 14.87
C SER A 108 -23.51 -5.00 14.14
N ASN A 109 -23.58 -5.71 13.01
CA ASN A 109 -24.81 -5.83 12.20
C ASN A 109 -25.51 -7.20 12.25
N ALA A 110 -25.17 -8.08 13.21
CA ALA A 110 -25.79 -9.40 13.32
C ALA A 110 -26.17 -9.78 14.76
N SER A 111 -27.12 -9.07 15.37
CA SER A 111 -27.98 -9.67 16.41
C SER A 111 -29.15 -8.76 16.78
N ASP A 112 -30.21 -8.76 15.96
CA ASP A 112 -31.53 -8.51 16.53
C ASP A 112 -32.60 -9.30 15.79
N LYS A 113 -32.97 -10.44 16.39
CA LYS A 113 -34.32 -11.07 16.42
C LYS A 113 -34.22 -12.56 16.74
N THR A 114 -34.17 -12.90 18.03
CA THR A 114 -34.73 -14.18 18.50
C THR A 114 -35.10 -14.15 20.00
N ARG A 115 -36.35 -13.78 20.31
CA ARG A 115 -37.10 -14.15 21.54
C ARG A 115 -38.59 -14.06 21.17
N LYS A 116 -39.52 -14.96 21.48
CA LYS A 116 -39.60 -16.28 22.11
C LYS A 116 -41.01 -16.80 21.76
N ALA A 117 -41.21 -18.12 21.75
CA ALA A 117 -42.45 -18.80 21.40
C ALA A 117 -43.49 -18.88 22.56
N ASN A 118 -44.77 -18.83 22.16
CA ASN A 118 -45.98 -19.56 22.59
C ASN A 118 -46.67 -19.39 23.97
N GLY A 119 -48.01 -19.24 23.86
CA GLY A 119 -49.08 -19.41 24.87
C GLY A 119 -49.89 -18.11 25.07
N GLU A 120 -51.21 -17.98 24.93
CA GLU A 120 -52.36 -18.88 24.77
C GLU A 120 -53.59 -18.04 24.35
N ILE A 121 -54.47 -18.64 23.53
CA ILE A 121 -55.95 -18.52 23.48
C ILE A 121 -56.58 -17.17 23.04
N ASP A 122 -57.08 -17.17 21.79
CA ASP A 122 -58.18 -16.33 21.28
C ASP A 122 -59.48 -16.60 22.06
N PRO A 123 -60.32 -15.57 22.26
CA PRO A 123 -61.54 -15.56 21.45
C PRO A 123 -61.96 -14.15 21.01
N PHE A 124 -62.15 -13.96 19.70
CA PHE A 124 -63.01 -12.89 19.15
C PHE A 124 -64.47 -13.07 19.61
N PRO A 125 -65.26 -11.98 19.72
CA PRO A 125 -66.07 -11.60 18.56
C PRO A 125 -66.27 -10.08 18.33
N VAL A 126 -66.25 -9.74 17.03
CA VAL A 126 -67.20 -8.87 16.29
C VAL A 126 -67.65 -7.52 16.92
N ARG A 127 -67.17 -6.41 16.33
CA ARG A 127 -67.99 -5.50 15.48
C ARG A 127 -67.11 -4.51 14.73
#